data_AF-A0A8T3UCQ0-F1
#
_entry.id   AF-A0A8T3UCQ0-F1
#
_cell.length_a   1.000
_cell.length_b   1.000
_cell.length_c   1.000
_cell.angle_alpha   90.00
_cell.angle_beta   90.00
_cell.angle_gamma   90.00
#
_symmetry.space_group_name_H-M   'P 1'
#
loop_
_entity.id
_entity.type
_entity.pdbx_description
1 polymer ?
#
loop_
_entity_poly.entity_id
_entity_poly.type
_entity_poly.pdbx_seq_one_letter_code
_entity_poly.pdbx_strand_id
1 'polypeptide(L)'
;MPEKEISFEKILAGVKLVTGYTNEEIIRYYFDKLVTRVKDYCKREDLNGPLFDFIEKKLIDISTLKLAEEEAKKNKASNNAVINGIGIKSIKSINRGDTSITLRDIENQEACKTTAEELLNFSKEDCYTLNRHRKVYRT
;
A
#
# COMPACT_ATOMS: atom_id res chain seq x y z
N MET A 1 5.22 18.61 16.44
CA MET A 1 4.42 17.85 15.45
C MET A 1 4.24 16.44 15.97
N PRO A 2 3.02 15.88 15.99
CA PRO A 2 2.82 14.50 16.42
C PRO A 2 3.59 13.56 15.48
N GLU A 3 4.32 12.59 16.02
CA GLU A 3 5.19 11.65 15.27
C GLU A 3 4.48 10.93 14.11
N LYS A 4 3.15 10.77 14.23
CA LYS A 4 2.27 10.24 13.19
C LYS A 4 2.28 11.09 11.91
N GLU A 5 2.28 12.42 12.01
CA GLU A 5 2.23 13.31 10.84
C GLU A 5 3.57 13.27 10.08
N ILE A 6 4.69 13.26 10.81
CA ILE A 6 6.04 13.10 10.23
C ILE A 6 6.17 11.75 9.51
N SER A 7 5.61 10.70 10.10
CA SER A 7 5.59 9.36 9.49
C SER A 7 4.71 9.33 8.25
N PHE A 8 3.54 9.99 8.29
CA PHE A 8 2.65 10.09 7.14
C PHE A 8 3.30 10.84 5.97
N GLU A 9 3.93 12.00 6.19
CA GLU A 9 4.57 12.77 5.12
C GLU A 9 5.67 11.98 4.40
N LYS A 10 6.48 11.23 5.15
CA LYS A 10 7.54 10.36 4.59
C LYS A 10 6.94 9.23 3.74
N ILE A 11 5.92 8.56 4.25
CA ILE A 11 5.22 7.47 3.55
C ILE A 11 4.50 8.02 2.31
N LEU A 12 3.83 9.16 2.42
CA LEU A 12 3.15 9.83 1.32
C LEU A 12 4.12 10.15 0.18
N ALA A 13 5.31 10.65 0.49
CA ALA A 13 6.34 10.89 -0.50
C ALA A 13 6.81 9.59 -1.18
N GLY A 14 6.98 8.50 -0.41
CA GLY A 14 7.31 7.18 -0.93
C GLY A 14 6.24 6.61 -1.86
N VAL A 15 4.98 6.64 -1.43
CA VAL A 15 3.81 6.17 -2.20
C VAL A 15 3.67 6.96 -3.50
N LYS A 16 3.74 8.30 -3.44
CA LYS A 16 3.67 9.18 -4.63
C LYS A 16 4.81 8.86 -5.61
N LEU A 17 6.03 8.64 -5.11
CA LEU A 17 7.19 8.34 -5.93
C LEU A 17 7.09 6.98 -6.63
N VAL A 18 6.61 5.95 -5.92
CA VAL A 18 6.53 4.57 -6.44
C VAL A 18 5.37 4.40 -7.40
N THR A 19 4.19 4.91 -7.02
CA THR A 19 2.95 4.63 -7.76
C THR A 19 2.56 5.72 -8.74
N GLY A 20 3.06 6.95 -8.56
CA GLY A 20 2.58 8.12 -9.30
C GLY A 20 1.18 8.60 -8.89
N TYR A 21 0.54 7.94 -7.92
CA TYR A 21 -0.79 8.30 -7.43
C TYR A 21 -0.71 9.50 -6.47
N THR A 22 -1.36 10.61 -6.82
CA THR A 22 -1.19 11.90 -6.13
C THR A 22 -2.38 12.30 -5.24
N ASN A 23 -3.47 11.52 -5.23
CA ASN A 23 -4.65 11.82 -4.43
C ASN A 23 -4.38 11.57 -2.93
N GLU A 24 -3.95 12.62 -2.25
CA GLU A 24 -3.54 12.58 -0.85
C GLU A 24 -4.68 12.24 0.11
N GLU A 25 -5.91 12.69 -0.15
CA GLU A 25 -7.07 12.40 0.70
C GLU A 25 -7.33 10.89 0.77
N ILE A 26 -7.25 10.22 -0.38
CA ILE A 26 -7.42 8.77 -0.45
C ILE A 26 -6.25 8.04 0.23
N ILE A 27 -5.01 8.49 0.02
CA ILE A 27 -3.84 7.91 0.68
C ILE A 27 -3.95 8.05 2.21
N ARG A 28 -4.34 9.23 2.70
CA ARG A 28 -4.54 9.52 4.13
C ARG A 28 -5.64 8.63 4.73
N TYR A 29 -6.76 8.48 4.02
CA TYR A 29 -7.86 7.61 4.43
C TYR A 29 -7.42 6.17 4.66
N TYR A 30 -6.70 5.57 3.70
CA TYR A 30 -6.23 4.19 3.84
C TYR A 30 -5.08 4.07 4.85
N PHE A 31 -4.22 5.09 4.97
CA PHE A 31 -3.16 5.14 5.98
C PHE A 31 -3.75 5.05 7.39
N ASP A 32 -4.74 5.88 7.70
CA ASP A 32 -5.38 5.89 9.02
C ASP A 32 -6.03 4.55 9.35
N LYS A 33 -6.72 3.92 8.37
CA LYS A 33 -7.29 2.59 8.55
C LYS A 33 -6.23 1.52 8.81
N LEU A 34 -5.12 1.54 8.06
CA LEU A 34 -4.03 0.59 8.24
C LEU A 34 -3.34 0.78 9.60
N VAL A 35 -3.07 2.02 10.00
CA VAL A 35 -2.51 2.33 11.33
C VAL A 35 -3.37 1.73 12.43
N THR A 36 -4.68 1.97 12.40
CA THR A 36 -5.62 1.42 13.40
C THR A 36 -5.60 -0.10 13.40
N ARG A 37 -5.74 -0.74 12.23
CA ARG A 37 -5.75 -2.21 12.13
C ARG A 37 -4.45 -2.86 12.59
N VAL A 38 -3.30 -2.26 12.27
CA VAL A 38 -1.99 -2.77 12.68
C VAL A 38 -1.81 -2.62 14.19
N LYS A 39 -2.23 -1.50 14.79
CA LYS A 39 -2.22 -1.30 16.24
C LYS A 39 -3.07 -2.35 16.96
N ASP A 40 -4.30 -2.56 16.48
CA ASP A 40 -5.23 -3.54 17.05
C ASP A 40 -4.68 -4.97 16.97
N TYR A 41 -4.18 -5.37 15.80
CA TYR A 41 -3.63 -6.71 15.60
C TYR A 41 -2.39 -6.95 16.47
N CYS A 42 -1.47 -5.98 16.48
CA CYS A 42 -0.22 -6.08 17.22
C CYS A 42 -0.38 -5.84 18.73
N LYS A 43 -1.56 -5.38 19.17
CA LYS A 43 -1.85 -4.96 20.55
C LYS A 43 -0.84 -3.92 21.06
N ARG A 44 -0.60 -2.88 20.25
CA ARG A 44 0.34 -1.79 20.57
C ARG A 44 -0.33 -0.43 20.42
N GLU A 45 -0.01 0.47 21.36
CA GLU A 45 -0.43 1.88 21.26
C GLU A 45 0.39 2.63 20.22
N ASP A 46 1.70 2.34 20.12
CA ASP A 46 2.62 2.96 19.17
C ASP A 46 3.19 1.97 18.15
N LEU A 47 3.40 2.47 16.93
CA LEU A 47 4.00 1.75 15.83
C LEU A 47 5.49 2.07 15.75
N ASN A 48 6.31 1.05 15.53
CA ASN A 48 7.74 1.23 15.28
C ASN A 48 8.03 1.25 13.76
N GLY A 49 9.27 1.57 13.38
CA GLY A 49 9.70 1.62 11.98
C GLY A 49 9.22 0.44 11.12
N PRO A 50 9.47 -0.83 11.51
CA PRO A 50 9.03 -1.99 10.73
C PRO A 50 7.51 -2.08 10.50
N LEU A 51 6.69 -1.61 11.45
CA LEU A 51 5.24 -1.57 11.28
C LEU A 51 4.81 -0.44 10.34
N PHE A 52 5.54 0.67 10.31
CA PHE A 52 5.34 1.73 9.30
C PHE A 52 5.79 1.27 7.90
N ASP A 53 6.89 0.54 7.78
CA ASP A 53 7.33 -0.04 6.50
C ASP A 53 6.29 -1.03 5.94
N PHE A 54 5.68 -1.84 6.82
CA PHE A 54 4.57 -2.71 6.45
C PHE A 54 3.36 -1.91 5.93
N ILE A 55 3.01 -0.81 6.60
CA ILE A 55 1.91 0.08 6.19
C ILE A 55 2.22 0.75 4.85
N GLU A 56 3.45 1.21 4.64
CA GLU A 56 3.89 1.81 3.38
C GLU A 56 3.73 0.82 2.21
N LYS A 57 4.16 -0.44 2.39
CA LYS A 57 3.99 -1.48 1.37
C LYS A 57 2.51 -1.70 1.02
N LYS A 58 1.65 -1.84 2.03
CA LYS A 58 0.19 -1.97 1.84
C LYS A 58 -0.41 -0.77 1.12
N LEU A 59 0.06 0.45 1.42
CA LEU A 59 -0.41 1.66 0.77
C LEU A 59 0.03 1.73 -0.70
N ILE A 60 1.24 1.28 -1.03
CA ILE A 60 1.69 1.18 -2.42
C ILE A 60 0.75 0.28 -3.22
N ASP A 61 0.38 -0.89 -2.68
CA ASP A 61 -0.55 -1.81 -3.34
C ASP A 61 -1.93 -1.16 -3.55
N ILE A 62 -2.48 -0.52 -2.52
CA ILE A 62 -3.76 0.19 -2.58
C ILE A 62 -3.73 1.35 -3.57
N SER A 63 -2.67 2.17 -3.55
CA SER A 63 -2.51 3.32 -4.45
C SER A 63 -2.34 2.89 -5.90
N THR A 64 -1.65 1.78 -6.15
CA THR A 64 -1.51 1.20 -7.49
C THR A 64 -2.87 0.73 -8.01
N LEU A 65 -3.65 0.05 -7.17
CA LEU A 65 -5.01 -0.36 -7.51
C LEU A 65 -5.91 0.85 -7.78
N LYS A 66 -5.85 1.90 -6.94
CA LYS A 66 -6.66 3.12 -7.12
C LYS A 66 -6.31 3.88 -8.39
N LEU A 67 -5.03 3.97 -8.74
CA LEU A 67 -4.61 4.56 -10.01
C LEU A 67 -5.21 3.78 -11.19
N ALA A 68 -5.14 2.45 -11.18
CA ALA A 68 -5.73 1.61 -12.22
C ALA A 68 -7.26 1.76 -12.30
N GLU A 69 -7.96 1.87 -11.17
CA GLU A 69 -9.40 2.14 -11.13
C GLU A 69 -9.76 3.49 -11.76
N GLU A 70 -8.99 4.54 -11.49
CA GLU A 70 -9.21 5.88 -12.07
C GLU A 70 -8.95 5.90 -13.58
N GLU A 71 -7.88 5.24 -14.04
CA GLU A 71 -7.58 5.09 -15.47
C GLU A 71 -8.66 4.29 -16.19
N ALA A 72 -9.14 3.19 -15.60
CA ALA A 72 -10.22 2.39 -16.15
C ALA A 72 -11.55 3.18 -16.24
N LYS A 73 -11.85 4.04 -15.25
CA LYS A 73 -13.04 4.92 -15.29
C LYS A 73 -12.92 5.97 -16.40
N LYS A 74 -11.75 6.57 -16.58
CA LYS A 74 -11.48 7.51 -17.69
C LYS A 74 -11.64 6.83 -19.05
N ASN A 75 -11.16 5.59 -19.18
CA ASN A 75 -11.25 4.81 -20.41
C ASN A 75 -12.67 4.28 -20.67
N LYS A 76 -13.47 3.98 -19.65
CA LYS A 76 -14.90 3.66 -19.82
C LYS A 76 -15.75 4.88 -20.18
N ALA A 77 -15.34 6.08 -19.76
CA ALA A 77 -15.98 7.33 -20.18
C ALA A 77 -15.61 7.74 -21.62
N SER A 78 -14.46 7.26 -22.12
CA SER A 78 -14.00 7.44 -23.50
C SER A 78 -14.41 6.23 -24.35
N ASN A 79 -15.53 6.31 -25.07
CA ASN A 79 -16.08 5.23 -25.91
C ASN A 79 -15.19 4.77 -27.11
N ASN A 80 -13.88 5.04 -27.10
CA ASN A 80 -12.92 4.49 -28.06
C ASN A 80 -11.49 4.64 -27.51
N ALA A 81 -10.99 3.60 -26.83
CA ALA A 81 -9.54 3.42 -26.65
C ALA A 81 -9.23 1.93 -26.57
N VAL A 82 -8.81 1.41 -27.71
CA VAL A 82 -8.18 0.13 -27.98
C VAL A 82 -7.49 -0.47 -26.74
N ILE A 83 -7.94 -1.68 -26.38
CA ILE A 83 -7.26 -2.59 -25.48
C ILE A 83 -5.98 -3.05 -26.19
N ASN A 84 -4.87 -2.34 -25.98
CA ASN A 84 -3.54 -2.86 -26.29
C ASN A 84 -2.55 -2.26 -25.28
N GLY A 85 -2.05 -3.12 -24.40
CA GLY A 85 -0.81 -2.91 -23.65
C GLY A 85 -0.80 -1.68 -22.74
N ILE A 86 -1.44 -1.77 -21.57
CA ILE A 86 -0.95 -1.03 -20.41
C ILE A 86 0.33 -1.75 -19.96
N GLY A 87 1.42 -1.47 -20.68
CA GLY A 87 2.76 -1.81 -20.23
C GLY A 87 3.01 -1.00 -18.96
N ILE A 88 2.89 -1.65 -17.80
CA ILE A 88 3.45 -1.15 -16.56
C ILE A 88 4.94 -0.95 -16.85
N LYS A 89 5.35 0.30 -17.03
CA LYS A 89 6.77 0.63 -17.23
C LYS A 89 7.52 0.10 -16.01
N SER A 90 8.43 -0.83 -16.26
CA SER A 90 9.42 -1.38 -15.35
C SER A 90 9.64 -0.53 -14.10
N ILE A 91 9.15 -1.04 -12.96
CA ILE A 91 9.23 -0.38 -11.67
C ILE A 91 10.70 -0.34 -11.24
N LYS A 92 11.22 0.86 -10.95
CA LYS A 92 12.58 1.05 -10.43
C LYS A 92 12.65 0.54 -9.00
N SER A 93 13.52 -0.45 -8.76
CA SER A 93 13.89 -0.93 -7.42
C SER A 93 14.34 0.24 -6.52
N ILE A 94 13.83 0.31 -5.30
CA ILE A 94 14.31 1.25 -4.28
C ILE A 94 15.24 0.49 -3.34
N ASN A 95 16.50 0.93 -3.27
CA ASN A 95 17.43 0.54 -2.22
C ASN A 95 17.54 1.69 -1.22
N ARG A 96 17.15 1.44 0.05
CA ARG A 96 17.42 2.35 1.17
C ARG A 96 18.20 1.57 2.24
N GLY A 97 19.52 1.78 2.29
CA GLY A 97 20.40 1.05 3.21
C GLY A 97 20.45 -0.45 2.91
N ASP A 98 20.29 -1.29 3.94
CA ASP A 98 20.29 -2.75 3.82
C ASP A 98 18.96 -3.35 3.30
N THR A 99 17.94 -2.53 3.04
CA THR A 99 16.62 -3.01 2.61
C THR A 99 16.38 -2.73 1.13
N SER A 100 16.28 -3.80 0.33
CA SER A 100 15.84 -3.74 -1.08
C SER A 100 14.39 -4.18 -1.20
N ILE A 101 13.52 -3.32 -1.75
CA ILE A 101 12.13 -3.69 -2.07
C ILE A 101 12.08 -4.07 -3.56
N THR A 102 11.81 -5.34 -3.84
CA THR A 102 11.51 -5.85 -5.18
C THR A 102 10.02 -6.13 -5.30
N LEU A 103 9.36 -5.42 -6.23
CA LEU A 103 7.96 -5.64 -6.58
C LEU A 103 7.92 -6.55 -7.82
N ARG A 104 7.15 -7.63 -7.79
CA ARG A 104 6.98 -8.54 -8.94
C ARG A 104 6.04 -7.90 -9.97
N ASP A 105 6.35 -8.13 -11.24
CA ASP A 105 5.53 -7.71 -12.37
C ASP A 105 4.11 -8.28 -12.23
N ILE A 106 3.11 -7.39 -12.24
CA ILE A 106 1.70 -7.75 -12.29
C ILE A 106 1.34 -8.05 -13.75
N GLU A 107 1.91 -9.13 -14.29
CA GLU A 107 1.50 -9.70 -15.56
C GLU A 107 0.57 -10.89 -15.27
N ASN A 108 -0.72 -10.62 -15.02
CA ASN A 108 -1.80 -11.54 -15.39
C ASN A 108 -3.18 -10.93 -15.21
N GLN A 109 -4.01 -11.13 -16.23
CA GLN A 109 -5.41 -10.68 -16.39
C GLN A 109 -6.41 -11.26 -15.36
N GLU A 110 -5.97 -11.87 -14.26
CA GLU A 110 -6.81 -12.30 -13.14
C GLU A 110 -6.93 -11.26 -12.01
N ALA A 111 -6.25 -10.11 -12.10
CA ALA A 111 -6.24 -9.05 -11.09
C ALA A 111 -7.59 -8.33 -10.84
N CYS A 112 -8.69 -8.77 -11.45
CA CYS A 112 -9.96 -8.03 -11.51
C CYS A 112 -11.03 -8.47 -10.49
N LYS A 113 -10.63 -8.77 -9.24
CA LYS A 113 -11.59 -8.90 -8.12
C LYS A 113 -11.15 -8.24 -6.82
N THR A 114 -9.86 -7.96 -6.67
CA THR A 114 -9.34 -7.41 -5.42
C THR A 114 -9.76 -5.94 -5.29
N THR A 115 -10.53 -5.63 -4.25
CA THR A 115 -10.90 -4.26 -3.89
C THR A 115 -9.88 -3.65 -2.94
N ALA A 116 -9.82 -2.31 -2.89
CA ALA A 116 -8.98 -1.63 -1.91
C ALA A 116 -9.35 -1.98 -0.46
N GLU A 117 -10.63 -2.27 -0.21
CA GLU A 117 -11.14 -2.75 1.07
C GLU A 117 -10.62 -4.15 1.44
N GLU A 118 -10.41 -5.03 0.45
CA GLU A 118 -9.80 -6.35 0.69
C GLU A 118 -8.30 -6.24 0.99
N LEU A 119 -7.61 -5.27 0.38
CA LEU A 119 -6.19 -5.01 0.67
C LEU A 119 -5.94 -4.52 2.11
N LEU A 120 -6.96 -3.95 2.76
CA LEU A 120 -6.91 -3.61 4.20
C LEU A 120 -6.92 -4.85 5.10
N ASN A 121 -7.34 -6.01 4.60
CA ASN A 121 -7.30 -7.25 5.36
C ASN A 121 -5.87 -7.82 5.37
N PHE A 122 -5.53 -8.49 6.46
CA PHE A 122 -4.22 -9.14 6.58
C PHE A 122 -4.30 -10.54 6.00
N SER A 123 -3.52 -10.76 4.95
CA SER A 123 -3.26 -12.09 4.42
C SER A 123 -2.51 -12.95 5.44
N LYS A 124 -2.37 -14.24 5.14
CA LYS A 124 -1.56 -15.16 5.97
C LYS A 124 -0.11 -14.67 6.09
N GLU A 125 0.46 -14.15 5.00
CA GLU A 125 1.83 -13.59 4.98
C GLU A 125 1.96 -12.31 5.81
N ASP A 126 0.97 -11.42 5.71
CA ASP A 126 0.89 -10.23 6.54
C ASP A 126 0.89 -10.61 8.03
N CYS A 127 0.07 -11.59 8.39
CA CYS A 127 0.00 -12.10 9.76
C CYS A 127 1.35 -12.67 10.23
N TYR A 128 2.10 -13.39 9.38
CA TYR A 128 3.44 -13.86 9.73
C TYR A 128 4.40 -12.71 10.04
N THR A 129 4.35 -11.64 9.25
CA THR A 129 5.16 -10.43 9.46
C THR A 129 4.76 -9.73 10.76
N LEU A 130 3.47 -9.47 10.93
CA LEU A 130 2.92 -8.75 12.09
C LEU A 130 3.10 -9.53 13.41
N ASN A 131 3.02 -10.86 13.38
CA ASN A 131 3.20 -11.70 14.58
C ASN A 131 4.58 -11.53 15.22
N ARG A 132 5.62 -11.20 14.44
CA ARG A 132 6.97 -10.91 14.98
C ARG A 132 7.01 -9.64 15.82
N HIS A 133 6.07 -8.73 15.60
CA HIS A 133 5.97 -7.45 16.29
C HIS A 133 4.84 -7.41 17.31
N ARG A 134 3.95 -8.41 17.32
CA ARG A 134 2.80 -8.50 18.22
C ARG A 134 3.24 -8.62 19.69
N LYS A 135 2.66 -7.80 20.57
CA LYS A 135 2.82 -7.96 22.02
C LYS A 135 1.95 -9.14 22.49
N VAL A 136 2.58 -10.15 23.08
CA VAL A 136 1.89 -11.24 23.77
C VAL A 136 1.88 -10.91 25.26
N TYR A 137 0.74 -10.43 25.76
CA TYR A 137 0.53 -10.34 27.20
C TYR A 137 0.38 -11.77 27.72
N ARG A 138 1.34 -12.23 28.54
CA ARG A 138 1.14 -13.42 29.36
C ARG A 138 0.19 -13.00 30.49
N THR A 139 -1.06 -13.43 30.42
CA THR A 139 -1.97 -13.49 31.57
C THR A 139 -1.46 -14.47 32.59
#